data_AF-A0A7L1KAP2-F1
#
_entry.id   AF-A0A7L1KAP2-F1
#
_cell.length_a   1.000
_cell.length_b   1.000
_cell.length_c   1.000
_cell.angle_alpha   90.00
_cell.angle_beta   90.00
_cell.angle_gamma   90.00
#
_symmetry.space_group_name_H-M   'P 1'
#
loop_
_entity.id
_entity.type
_entity.pdbx_description
1 polymer ?
#
loop_
_entity_poly.entity_id
_entity_poly.type
_entity_poly.pdbx_seq_one_letter_code
_entity_poly.pdbx_strand_id
1 'polypeptide(L)'
;LQCRMECKDVPAETLYDVLHDIEYRKKWDTNVIETFDIGKLTVNSDVGYYAWKCPKPLKNRDVITLRSWLPMGSDYIIMNYSVKHPKYPPRKDMVRAVSIQTGYLIEGTGAKSCTITYLAQVDPKGSLPKWVVNKSSQFLAPKAMKKMYKACLKYPAWKERHDPHFKPWLFPEQSRLPALPLSELSLQHADSLENIDESALPE
;
A
#
# COMPACT_ATOMS: atom_id res chain seq x y z
N LEU A 1 -6.53 12.77 2.66
CA LEU A 1 -5.89 13.26 1.42
C LEU A 1 -6.51 12.55 0.23
N GLN A 2 -6.80 13.27 -0.86
CA GLN A 2 -7.20 12.70 -2.14
C GLN A 2 -6.26 13.20 -3.24
N CYS A 3 -5.84 12.32 -4.14
CA CYS A 3 -5.03 12.66 -5.31
C CYS A 3 -5.55 11.90 -6.53
N ARG A 4 -5.89 12.63 -7.59
CA ARG A 4 -6.37 12.06 -8.86
C ARG A 4 -5.33 12.29 -9.95
N MET A 5 -5.10 11.28 -10.78
CA MET A 5 -4.15 11.35 -11.90
C MET A 5 -4.71 10.61 -13.12
N GLU A 6 -4.66 11.26 -14.26
CA GLU A 6 -4.97 10.66 -15.56
C GLU A 6 -3.73 9.94 -16.11
N CYS A 7 -3.91 8.72 -16.61
CA CYS A 7 -2.88 7.91 -17.25
C CYS A 7 -3.31 7.64 -18.71
N LYS A 8 -2.73 8.40 -19.65
CA LYS A 8 -3.20 8.43 -21.07
C LYS A 8 -2.73 7.24 -21.92
N ASP A 9 -1.72 6.53 -21.44
CA ASP A 9 -0.97 5.49 -22.14
C ASP A 9 -0.72 4.25 -21.26
N VAL A 10 -1.53 4.09 -20.20
CA VAL A 10 -1.55 2.92 -19.31
C VAL A 10 -2.98 2.42 -19.22
N PRO A 11 -3.26 1.16 -19.62
CA PRO A 11 -4.57 0.56 -19.45
C PRO A 11 -4.83 0.23 -17.97
N ALA A 12 -6.11 0.17 -17.58
CA ALA A 12 -6.51 -0.03 -16.19
C ALA A 12 -5.95 -1.34 -15.60
N GLU A 13 -5.88 -2.42 -16.39
CA GLU A 13 -5.36 -3.71 -15.92
C GLU A 13 -3.88 -3.64 -15.56
N THR A 14 -3.08 -2.87 -16.31
CA THR A 14 -1.64 -2.70 -16.02
C THR A 14 -1.44 -1.96 -14.70
N LEU A 15 -2.23 -0.92 -14.44
CA LEU A 15 -2.16 -0.19 -13.18
C LEU A 15 -2.63 -1.05 -12.01
N TYR A 16 -3.69 -1.82 -12.20
CA TYR A 16 -4.19 -2.79 -11.22
C TYR A 16 -3.12 -3.83 -10.86
N ASP A 17 -2.48 -4.42 -11.87
CA ASP A 17 -1.38 -5.37 -11.68
C ASP A 17 -0.21 -4.75 -10.90
N VAL A 18 0.20 -3.53 -11.23
CA VAL A 18 1.31 -2.82 -10.54
C VAL A 18 1.02 -2.55 -9.07
N LEU A 19 -0.25 -2.33 -8.72
CA LEU A 19 -0.67 -2.13 -7.33
C LEU A 19 -0.71 -3.43 -6.52
N HIS A 20 -0.94 -4.57 -7.18
CA HIS A 20 -0.95 -5.89 -6.54
C HIS A 20 0.42 -6.56 -6.48
N ASP A 21 1.29 -6.34 -7.46
CA ASP A 21 2.58 -7.04 -7.56
C ASP A 21 3.60 -6.52 -6.52
N ILE A 22 3.65 -7.20 -5.37
CA ILE A 22 4.55 -6.87 -4.25
C ILE A 22 6.02 -7.09 -4.61
N GLU A 23 6.32 -8.05 -5.49
CA GLU A 23 7.68 -8.25 -5.98
C GLU A 23 8.12 -7.04 -6.80
N TYR A 24 7.25 -6.57 -7.70
CA TYR A 24 7.51 -5.37 -8.48
C TYR A 24 7.54 -4.11 -7.60
N ARG A 25 6.76 -4.04 -6.52
CA ARG A 25 6.78 -2.92 -5.58
C ARG A 25 8.18 -2.62 -5.08
N LYS A 26 8.97 -3.65 -4.74
CA LYS A 26 10.37 -3.52 -4.31
C LYS A 26 11.28 -2.93 -5.40
N LYS A 27 10.90 -3.06 -6.67
CA LYS A 27 11.68 -2.56 -7.81
C LYS A 27 11.52 -1.05 -8.04
N TRP A 28 10.30 -0.53 -7.88
CA TRP A 28 9.99 0.85 -8.25
C TRP A 28 9.78 1.78 -7.05
N ASP A 29 9.39 1.25 -5.89
CA ASP A 29 9.21 2.03 -4.67
C ASP A 29 10.52 2.13 -3.90
N THR A 30 11.25 3.22 -4.14
CA THR A 30 12.56 3.48 -3.52
C THR A 30 12.51 3.63 -2.00
N ASN A 31 11.33 3.83 -1.43
CA ASN A 31 11.18 4.02 0.01
C ASN A 31 10.91 2.71 0.74
N VAL A 32 10.54 1.63 0.05
CA VAL A 32 10.32 0.32 0.66
C VAL A 32 11.60 -0.15 1.35
N ILE A 33 11.44 -0.56 2.61
CA ILE A 33 12.43 -1.34 3.36
C ILE A 33 12.09 -2.82 3.21
N GLU A 34 10.83 -3.15 3.46
CA GLU A 34 10.34 -4.52 3.46
C GLU A 34 8.85 -4.53 3.14
N THR A 35 8.41 -5.54 2.40
CA THR A 35 6.98 -5.77 2.12
C THR A 35 6.74 -7.21 1.70
N PHE A 36 5.66 -7.79 2.22
CA PHE A 36 5.21 -9.16 1.94
C PHE A 36 3.77 -9.34 2.40
N ASP A 37 3.05 -10.28 1.79
CA ASP A 37 1.74 -10.73 2.27
C ASP A 37 1.91 -11.78 3.37
N ILE A 38 1.10 -11.69 4.40
CA ILE A 38 1.13 -12.55 5.59
C ILE A 38 0.20 -13.74 5.42
N GLY A 39 -1.02 -13.51 4.94
CA GLY A 39 -2.05 -14.55 4.81
C GLY A 39 -3.30 -14.04 4.12
N LYS A 40 -4.12 -14.96 3.60
CA LYS A 40 -5.38 -14.66 2.91
C LYS A 40 -6.59 -14.91 3.81
N LEU A 41 -7.56 -13.99 3.81
CA LEU A 41 -8.85 -14.19 4.48
C LEU A 41 -9.90 -14.75 3.52
N THR A 42 -9.95 -14.21 2.31
CA THR A 42 -10.87 -14.64 1.24
C THR A 42 -10.12 -14.72 -0.10
N VAL A 43 -10.84 -15.01 -1.18
CA VAL A 43 -10.28 -14.99 -2.55
C VAL A 43 -9.80 -13.60 -2.99
N ASN A 44 -10.31 -12.54 -2.36
CA ASN A 44 -10.07 -11.14 -2.72
C ASN A 44 -9.68 -10.28 -1.52
N SER A 45 -9.19 -10.89 -0.43
CA SER A 45 -8.68 -10.15 0.71
C SER A 45 -7.54 -10.87 1.42
N ASP A 46 -6.54 -10.10 1.81
CA ASP A 46 -5.33 -10.55 2.48
C ASP A 46 -4.89 -9.58 3.58
N VAL A 47 -3.94 -10.03 4.39
CA VAL A 47 -3.19 -9.18 5.31
C VAL A 47 -1.76 -9.09 4.82
N GLY A 48 -1.22 -7.89 4.75
CA GLY A 48 0.15 -7.63 4.32
C GLY A 48 0.92 -6.74 5.30
N TYR A 49 2.24 -6.84 5.22
CA TYR A 49 3.21 -6.00 5.90
C TYR A 49 3.87 -5.04 4.91
N TYR A 50 4.09 -3.80 5.35
CA TYR A 50 4.80 -2.79 4.57
C TYR A 50 5.60 -1.87 5.50
N ALA A 51 6.90 -1.73 5.25
CA ALA A 51 7.81 -0.84 5.96
C ALA A 51 8.51 0.11 4.99
N TRP A 52 8.67 1.37 5.39
CA TRP A 52 9.28 2.40 4.54
C TRP A 52 10.23 3.33 5.28
N LYS A 53 11.15 3.89 4.50
CA LYS A 53 12.14 4.86 4.93
C LYS A 53 11.49 6.21 5.16
N CYS A 54 11.83 6.84 6.29
CA CYS A 54 11.52 8.24 6.55
C CYS A 54 12.80 9.09 6.46
N PRO A 55 12.68 10.38 6.10
CA PRO A 55 13.81 11.28 6.12
C PRO A 55 14.30 11.45 7.57
N LYS A 56 15.62 11.38 7.77
CA LYS A 56 16.23 11.68 9.07
C LYS A 56 15.82 13.10 9.52
N PRO A 57 15.60 13.34 10.82
CA PRO A 57 15.90 12.47 11.96
C PRO A 57 14.83 11.41 12.29
N LEU A 58 13.71 11.39 11.57
CA LEU A 58 12.56 10.53 11.86
C LEU A 58 12.91 9.03 11.78
N LYS A 59 12.34 8.22 12.69
CA LYS A 59 12.43 6.76 12.60
C LYS A 59 11.66 6.26 11.37
N ASN A 60 12.03 5.09 10.86
CA ASN A 60 11.25 4.47 9.79
C ASN A 60 9.86 4.06 10.30
N ARG A 61 8.91 3.85 9.39
CA ARG A 61 7.57 3.41 9.74
C ARG A 61 7.28 2.03 9.16
N ASP A 62 6.45 1.28 9.86
CA ASP A 62 5.83 0.06 9.35
C ASP A 62 4.31 0.09 9.55
N VAL A 63 3.62 -0.76 8.81
CA VAL A 63 2.17 -0.95 8.90
C VAL A 63 1.81 -2.40 8.60
N ILE A 64 0.75 -2.87 9.25
CA ILE A 64 0.04 -4.10 8.91
C ILE A 64 -1.33 -3.69 8.44
N THR A 65 -1.74 -4.15 7.27
CA THR A 65 -3.04 -3.79 6.70
C THR A 65 -3.79 -5.02 6.22
N LEU A 66 -5.08 -5.07 6.52
CA LEU A 66 -6.01 -5.89 5.76
C LEU A 66 -6.34 -5.14 4.47
N ARG A 67 -6.11 -5.79 3.33
CA ARG A 67 -6.40 -5.27 2.00
C ARG A 67 -7.49 -6.13 1.36
N SER A 68 -8.40 -5.47 0.65
CA SER A 68 -9.46 -6.12 -0.12
C SER A 68 -9.62 -5.42 -1.47
N TRP A 69 -9.97 -6.17 -2.50
CA TRP A 69 -10.10 -5.66 -3.86
C TRP A 69 -11.36 -6.17 -4.55
N LEU A 70 -11.86 -5.37 -5.48
CA LEU A 70 -13.07 -5.66 -6.24
C LEU A 70 -12.96 -5.10 -7.66
N PRO A 71 -12.91 -5.98 -8.69
CA PRO A 71 -13.16 -5.59 -10.07
C PRO A 71 -14.63 -5.25 -10.30
N MET A 72 -14.91 -4.19 -11.07
CA MET A 72 -16.23 -3.66 -11.36
C MET A 72 -16.35 -3.32 -12.86
N GLY A 73 -16.38 -4.34 -13.71
CA GLY A 73 -16.35 -4.14 -15.16
C GLY A 73 -14.98 -3.65 -15.63
N SER A 74 -14.91 -2.42 -16.16
CA SER A 74 -13.64 -1.78 -16.57
C SER A 74 -12.89 -1.11 -15.42
N ASP A 75 -13.51 -1.05 -14.25
CA ASP A 75 -13.00 -0.30 -13.09
C ASP A 75 -12.53 -1.24 -11.99
N TYR A 76 -11.66 -0.76 -11.12
CA TYR A 76 -11.10 -1.54 -10.02
C TYR A 76 -11.06 -0.73 -8.74
N ILE A 77 -11.40 -1.37 -7.63
CA ILE A 77 -11.22 -0.81 -6.28
C ILE A 77 -10.25 -1.69 -5.51
N ILE A 78 -9.27 -1.06 -4.85
CA ILE A 78 -8.41 -1.69 -3.84
C ILE A 78 -8.49 -0.84 -2.59
N MET A 79 -8.88 -1.41 -1.47
CA MET A 79 -8.96 -0.71 -0.17
C MET A 79 -8.14 -1.44 0.87
N ASN A 80 -7.63 -0.70 1.84
CA ASN A 80 -6.96 -1.25 3.00
C ASN A 80 -7.15 -0.37 4.24
N TYR A 81 -7.06 -1.01 5.39
CA TYR A 81 -7.00 -0.36 6.70
C TYR A 81 -6.12 -1.19 7.64
N SER A 82 -5.63 -0.55 8.70
CA SER A 82 -4.71 -1.20 9.63
C SER A 82 -5.40 -2.19 10.56
N VAL A 83 -4.72 -3.34 10.75
CA VAL A 83 -5.11 -4.39 11.70
C VAL A 83 -3.90 -4.78 12.55
N LYS A 84 -4.16 -5.38 13.71
CA LYS A 84 -3.15 -6.03 14.54
C LYS A 84 -3.07 -7.50 14.18
N HIS A 85 -1.86 -7.99 13.98
CA HIS A 85 -1.58 -9.41 13.85
C HIS A 85 -0.66 -9.85 15.01
N PRO A 86 -1.01 -10.88 15.81
CA PRO A 86 -0.26 -11.27 17.01
C PRO A 86 1.23 -11.59 16.80
N LYS A 87 1.58 -12.13 15.63
CA LYS A 87 2.97 -12.49 15.25
C LYS A 87 3.81 -11.29 14.77
N TYR A 88 3.20 -10.12 14.58
CA TYR A 88 3.85 -8.91 14.07
C TYR A 88 3.60 -7.70 15.00
N PRO A 89 4.04 -7.78 16.28
CA PRO A 89 3.92 -6.66 17.21
C PRO A 89 4.77 -5.46 16.74
N PRO A 90 4.56 -4.27 17.31
CA PRO A 90 5.41 -3.10 17.04
C PRO A 90 6.89 -3.39 17.31
N ARG A 91 7.76 -2.88 16.44
CA ARG A 91 9.21 -3.06 16.54
C ARG A 91 9.84 -1.86 17.23
N LYS A 92 10.92 -2.05 18.00
CA LYS A 92 11.58 -0.95 18.73
C LYS A 92 12.29 0.06 17.80
N ASP A 93 12.68 -0.37 16.61
CA ASP A 93 13.44 0.41 15.63
C ASP A 93 12.56 1.19 14.63
N MET A 94 11.24 1.00 14.67
CA MET A 94 10.30 1.60 13.71
C MET A 94 8.99 2.00 14.37
N VAL A 95 8.43 3.14 13.97
CA VAL A 95 7.11 3.59 14.44
C VAL A 95 6.00 2.84 13.69
N ARG A 96 5.08 2.20 14.41
CA ARG A 96 3.87 1.59 13.83
C ARG A 96 2.90 2.69 13.40
N ALA A 97 2.78 2.91 12.10
CA ALA A 97 1.80 3.81 11.54
C ALA A 97 0.41 3.13 11.48
N VAL A 98 -0.64 3.95 11.40
CA VAL A 98 -2.02 3.47 11.28
C VAL A 98 -2.63 4.01 9.98
N SER A 99 -2.89 3.12 9.02
CA SER A 99 -3.75 3.40 7.87
C SER A 99 -5.20 3.32 8.34
N ILE A 100 -5.84 4.47 8.59
CA ILE A 100 -7.25 4.51 9.00
C ILE A 100 -8.12 4.02 7.83
N GLN A 101 -7.86 4.58 6.64
CA GLN A 101 -8.42 4.12 5.39
C GLN A 101 -7.51 4.57 4.26
N THR A 102 -7.09 3.64 3.42
CA THR A 102 -6.37 3.94 2.18
C THR A 102 -6.96 3.13 1.05
N GLY A 103 -7.01 3.69 -0.15
CA GLY A 103 -7.51 2.97 -1.30
C GLY A 103 -7.22 3.63 -2.64
N TYR A 104 -7.45 2.84 -3.68
CA TYR A 104 -7.30 3.21 -5.08
C TYR A 104 -8.60 2.87 -5.79
N LEU A 105 -9.14 3.85 -6.51
CA LEU A 105 -10.16 3.65 -7.53
C LEU A 105 -9.47 3.84 -8.88
N ILE A 106 -9.54 2.83 -9.73
CA ILE A 106 -9.02 2.84 -11.10
C ILE A 106 -10.22 2.82 -12.03
N GLU A 107 -10.36 3.85 -12.85
CA GLU A 107 -11.48 4.02 -13.79
C GLU A 107 -10.93 3.84 -15.21
N GLY A 108 -11.44 2.85 -15.95
CA GLY A 108 -11.05 2.62 -17.34
C GLY A 108 -11.59 3.73 -18.24
N THR A 109 -10.73 4.41 -18.99
CA THR A 109 -11.14 5.49 -19.92
C THR A 109 -10.96 5.12 -21.39
N GLY A 110 -10.54 3.88 -21.66
CA GLY A 110 -10.30 3.34 -23.00
C GLY A 110 -9.32 2.16 -22.94
N ALA A 111 -9.08 1.51 -24.07
CA ALA A 111 -8.24 0.30 -24.14
C ALA A 111 -6.76 0.51 -23.73
N LYS A 112 -6.29 1.76 -23.64
CA LYS A 112 -4.90 2.11 -23.28
C LYS A 112 -4.82 3.25 -22.27
N SER A 113 -5.92 3.58 -21.61
CA SER A 113 -5.97 4.73 -20.72
C SER A 113 -6.87 4.46 -19.51
N CYS A 114 -6.51 5.06 -18.39
CA CYS A 114 -7.29 5.02 -17.17
C CYS A 114 -7.10 6.30 -16.35
N THR A 115 -7.97 6.49 -15.37
CA THR A 115 -7.78 7.44 -14.28
C THR A 115 -7.57 6.67 -13.00
N ILE A 116 -6.67 7.14 -12.14
CA ILE A 116 -6.56 6.66 -10.77
C ILE A 116 -6.88 7.77 -9.76
N THR A 117 -7.74 7.44 -8.81
CA THR A 117 -8.01 8.23 -7.62
C THR A 117 -7.45 7.51 -6.40
N TYR A 118 -6.46 8.11 -5.76
CA TYR A 118 -5.87 7.66 -4.50
C TYR A 118 -6.49 8.43 -3.34
N LEU A 119 -7.06 7.69 -2.39
CA LEU A 119 -7.59 8.21 -1.13
C LEU A 119 -6.74 7.66 0.01
N ALA A 120 -6.29 8.52 0.91
CA ALA A 120 -5.54 8.08 2.08
C ALA A 120 -5.81 8.97 3.30
N GLN A 121 -6.10 8.29 4.41
CA GLN A 121 -6.12 8.83 5.74
C GLN A 121 -5.20 7.94 6.60
N VAL A 122 -4.00 8.45 6.87
CA VAL A 122 -2.94 7.73 7.57
C VAL A 122 -2.48 8.58 8.74
N ASP A 123 -2.38 7.97 9.91
CA ASP A 123 -1.67 8.53 11.06
C ASP A 123 -0.27 7.92 11.09
N PRO A 124 0.79 8.67 10.73
CA PRO A 124 2.16 8.16 10.73
C PRO A 124 2.73 7.98 12.14
N LYS A 125 1.98 8.39 13.18
CA LYS A 125 2.37 8.35 14.59
C LYS A 125 3.71 9.03 14.87
N GLY A 126 4.15 8.92 16.12
CA GLY A 126 5.39 9.53 16.60
C GLY A 126 5.22 11.02 16.92
N SER A 127 6.31 11.77 16.84
CA SER A 127 6.39 13.16 17.34
C SER A 127 5.95 14.22 16.34
N LEU A 128 5.59 13.84 15.11
CA LEU A 128 5.25 14.79 14.06
C LEU A 128 3.91 15.51 14.34
N PRO A 129 3.87 16.85 14.36
CA PRO A 129 2.61 17.57 14.43
C PRO A 129 1.71 17.24 13.23
N LYS A 130 0.39 17.08 13.47
CA LYS A 130 -0.58 16.71 12.43
C LYS A 130 -0.54 17.64 11.20
N TRP A 131 -0.28 18.94 11.41
CA TRP A 131 -0.19 19.91 10.31
C TRP A 131 1.02 19.65 9.38
N VAL A 132 2.16 19.19 9.92
CA VAL A 132 3.35 18.81 9.16
C VAL A 132 3.06 17.58 8.29
N VAL A 133 2.39 16.59 8.89
CA VAL A 133 1.96 15.37 8.20
C VAL A 133 1.03 15.71 7.02
N ASN A 134 0.02 16.54 7.27
CA ASN A 134 -0.95 16.94 6.25
C ASN A 134 -0.27 17.68 5.09
N LYS A 135 0.58 18.66 5.40
CA LYS A 135 1.33 19.41 4.38
C LYS A 135 2.26 18.52 3.57
N SER A 136 3.03 17.65 4.23
CA SER A 136 3.96 16.73 3.56
C SER A 136 3.23 15.75 2.63
N SER A 137 2.09 15.23 3.08
CA SER A 137 1.30 14.26 2.31
C SER A 137 0.75 14.87 1.00
N GLN A 138 0.36 16.15 1.02
CA GLN A 138 -0.07 16.89 -0.17
C GLN A 138 1.05 17.02 -1.22
N PHE A 139 2.31 17.14 -0.80
CA PHE A 139 3.46 17.21 -1.72
C PHE A 139 3.96 15.83 -2.17
N LEU A 140 3.92 14.84 -1.29
CA LEU A 140 4.48 13.51 -1.55
C LEU A 140 3.57 12.64 -2.40
N ALA A 141 2.24 12.73 -2.24
CA ALA A 141 1.33 11.88 -2.98
C ALA A 141 1.39 12.09 -4.51
N PRO A 142 1.39 13.33 -5.06
CA PRO A 142 1.56 13.51 -6.50
C PRO A 142 2.88 12.93 -7.03
N LYS A 143 3.97 13.01 -6.24
CA LYS A 143 5.27 12.42 -6.61
C LYS A 143 5.21 10.89 -6.59
N ALA A 144 4.56 10.30 -5.59
CA ALA A 144 4.35 8.86 -5.49
C ALA A 144 3.50 8.33 -6.66
N MET A 145 2.40 9.01 -6.98
CA MET A 145 1.54 8.70 -8.11
C MET A 145 2.30 8.75 -9.44
N LYS A 146 3.12 9.79 -9.66
CA LYS A 146 3.99 9.86 -10.85
C LYS A 146 5.03 8.74 -10.92
N LYS A 147 5.60 8.29 -9.78
CA LYS A 147 6.51 7.14 -9.75
C LYS A 147 5.79 5.85 -10.12
N MET A 148 4.60 5.62 -9.55
CA MET A 148 3.74 4.48 -9.88
C MET A 148 3.36 4.47 -11.37
N TYR A 149 2.97 5.61 -11.94
CA TYR A 149 2.71 5.73 -13.38
C TYR A 149 3.92 5.31 -14.23
N LYS A 150 5.12 5.81 -13.90
CA LYS A 150 6.36 5.38 -14.57
C LYS A 150 6.65 3.88 -14.39
N ALA A 151 6.25 3.30 -13.26
CA ALA A 151 6.37 1.87 -13.02
C ALA A 151 5.44 1.07 -13.95
N CYS A 152 4.23 1.57 -14.21
CA CYS A 152 3.27 0.97 -15.14
C CYS A 152 3.81 0.88 -16.56
N LEU A 153 4.43 1.95 -17.06
CA LEU A 153 5.04 1.96 -18.40
C LEU A 153 6.13 0.88 -18.57
N LYS A 154 6.78 0.48 -17.49
CA LYS A 154 7.85 -0.54 -17.49
C LYS A 154 7.37 -1.93 -17.10
N TYR A 155 6.16 -2.05 -16.57
CA TYR A 155 5.67 -3.27 -15.95
C TYR A 155 5.52 -4.44 -16.93
N PRO A 156 4.92 -4.29 -18.13
CA PRO A 156 4.77 -5.41 -19.06
C PRO A 156 6.11 -6.08 -19.40
N ALA A 157 7.12 -5.28 -19.74
CA ALA A 157 8.46 -5.78 -20.07
C ALA A 157 9.22 -6.34 -18.86
N TRP A 158 8.89 -5.90 -17.64
CA TRP A 158 9.43 -6.50 -16.42
C TRP A 158 8.75 -7.84 -16.13
N LYS A 159 7.42 -7.87 -16.15
CA LYS A 159 6.61 -9.04 -15.78
C LYS A 159 6.83 -10.23 -16.71
N GLU A 160 7.08 -9.99 -18.00
CA GLU A 160 7.49 -11.02 -18.97
C GLU A 160 8.70 -11.83 -18.52
N ARG A 161 9.58 -11.24 -17.71
CA ARG A 161 10.81 -11.85 -17.20
C ARG A 161 10.69 -12.39 -15.76
N HIS A 162 9.54 -12.24 -15.12
CA HIS A 162 9.32 -12.55 -13.70
C HIS A 162 7.97 -13.24 -13.52
N ASP A 163 7.90 -14.50 -13.98
CA ASP A 163 6.71 -15.34 -13.95
C ASP A 163 5.46 -14.64 -14.52
N PRO A 164 5.38 -14.40 -15.84
CA PRO A 164 4.33 -13.57 -16.44
C PRO A 164 2.90 -14.04 -16.16
N HIS A 165 2.73 -15.36 -16.00
CA HIS A 165 1.45 -16.00 -15.72
C HIS A 165 1.10 -16.04 -14.23
N PHE A 166 2.04 -15.70 -13.34
CA PHE A 166 1.81 -15.67 -11.89
C PHE A 166 1.24 -14.32 -11.47
N LYS A 167 -0.09 -14.28 -11.36
CA LYS A 167 -0.91 -13.12 -10.97
C LYS A 167 -2.02 -13.58 -10.01
N PRO A 168 -1.69 -13.93 -8.76
CA PRO A 168 -2.65 -14.50 -7.80
C PRO A 168 -3.80 -13.56 -7.43
N TRP A 169 -3.69 -12.26 -7.71
CA TRP A 169 -4.77 -11.29 -7.57
C TRP A 169 -5.83 -11.36 -8.68
N LEU A 170 -5.50 -11.96 -9.84
CA LEU A 170 -6.44 -12.29 -10.93
C LEU A 170 -6.89 -13.76 -10.86
N PHE A 171 -5.99 -14.64 -10.43
CA PHE A 171 -6.16 -16.09 -10.40
C PHE A 171 -5.92 -16.61 -8.97
N PRO A 172 -6.91 -16.53 -8.07
CA PRO A 172 -6.76 -16.81 -6.64
C PRO A 172 -6.24 -18.22 -6.32
N GLU A 173 -6.48 -19.20 -7.19
CA GLU A 173 -5.96 -20.56 -7.11
C GLU A 173 -4.43 -20.62 -7.16
N GLN A 174 -3.76 -19.60 -7.71
CA GLN A 174 -2.30 -19.48 -7.70
C GLN A 174 -1.75 -19.04 -6.34
N SER A 175 -2.60 -18.52 -5.44
CA SER A 175 -2.16 -17.96 -4.16
C SER A 175 -1.53 -19.03 -3.26
N ARG A 176 -0.26 -18.80 -2.93
CA ARG A 176 0.54 -19.64 -2.02
C ARG A 176 0.42 -19.21 -0.55
N LEU A 177 -0.44 -18.23 -0.25
CA LEU A 177 -0.60 -17.69 1.09
C LEU A 177 -1.37 -18.66 2.00
N PRO A 178 -0.98 -18.78 3.28
CA PRO A 178 -1.75 -19.54 4.25
C PRO A 178 -3.11 -18.86 4.48
N ALA A 179 -4.12 -19.65 4.81
CA ALA A 179 -5.39 -19.12 5.28
C ALA A 179 -5.20 -18.45 6.65
N LEU A 180 -5.80 -17.28 6.83
CA LEU A 180 -5.74 -16.50 8.05
C LEU A 180 -7.16 -16.23 8.56
N PRO A 181 -7.57 -16.85 9.68
CA PRO A 181 -8.88 -16.59 10.27
C PRO A 181 -9.01 -15.13 10.71
N LEU A 182 -10.14 -14.49 10.40
CA LEU A 182 -10.40 -13.11 10.81
C LEU A 182 -10.34 -12.93 12.34
N SER A 183 -10.67 -13.98 13.10
CA SER A 183 -10.61 -13.99 14.57
C SER A 183 -9.20 -13.88 15.14
N GLU A 184 -8.15 -14.13 14.35
CA GLU A 184 -6.76 -13.92 14.77
C GLU A 184 -6.33 -12.45 14.68
N LEU A 185 -7.14 -11.60 14.03
CA LEU A 185 -6.86 -10.19 13.85
C LEU A 185 -7.62 -9.37 14.89
N SER A 186 -7.07 -8.20 15.21
CA SER A 186 -7.77 -7.19 16.02
C SER A 186 -7.70 -5.84 15.35
N LEU A 187 -8.66 -4.96 15.64
CA LEU A 187 -8.70 -3.63 15.05
C LEU A 187 -7.51 -2.77 15.53
N GLN A 188 -6.83 -2.11 14.60
CA GLN A 188 -5.84 -1.08 14.96
C GLN A 188 -6.57 0.26 15.08
N HIS A 189 -6.87 0.68 16.30
CA HIS A 189 -7.44 2.00 16.54
C HIS A 189 -6.38 3.09 16.31
N ALA A 190 -6.75 4.17 15.63
CA ALA A 190 -5.89 5.33 15.51
C ALA A 190 -5.49 5.85 16.90
N ASP A 191 -6.40 5.90 17.87
CA ASP A 191 -6.09 6.46 19.20
C ASP A 191 -5.33 5.49 20.12
N SER A 192 -5.08 4.25 19.68
CA SER A 192 -4.29 3.30 20.46
C SER A 192 -2.81 3.72 20.47
N LEU A 193 -2.32 4.04 21.67
CA LEU A 193 -0.97 4.55 21.91
C LEU A 193 0.06 3.41 21.83
N GLU A 194 0.50 3.06 20.62
CA GLU A 194 1.73 2.29 20.43
C GLU A 194 2.90 3.29 20.42
N ASN A 195 3.24 3.75 21.62
CA ASN A 195 4.21 4.83 21.80
C ASN A 195 5.63 4.32 21.55
N ILE A 196 6.24 4.81 20.48
CA ILE A 196 7.69 4.90 20.38
C ILE A 196 8.04 6.36 20.53
N ASP A 197 8.80 6.66 21.57
CA ASP A 197 9.26 8.00 21.85
C ASP A 197 10.21 8.48 20.74
N GLU A 198 9.77 9.52 20.03
CA GLU A 198 10.52 10.29 19.04
C GLU A 198 10.75 11.74 19.51
N SER A 199 10.46 12.07 20.78
CA SER A 199 10.60 13.44 21.32
C SER A 199 12.05 13.88 21.50
N ALA A 200 12.98 12.93 21.59
CA ALA A 200 14.42 13.20 21.73
C ALA A 200 15.18 13.32 20.39
N LEU A 201 14.48 13.33 19.25
CA LEU A 201 15.13 13.52 17.95
C LEU A 201 15.59 15.00 17.81
N PRO A 202 16.86 15.27 17.45
CA PRO A 202 17.33 16.64 17.23
C PRO A 202 16.59 17.28 16.06
N GLU A 203 16.20 18.55 16.20
CA GLU A 203 15.53 19.36 15.15
C GLU A 203 16.37 19.51 13.87
#